data_AF-H3SMS8-F1
#
_entry.id   AF-H3SMS8-F1
#
_cell.length_a   1.000
_cell.length_b   1.000
_cell.length_c   1.000
_cell.angle_alpha   90.00
_cell.angle_beta   90.00
_cell.angle_gamma   90.00
#
_symmetry.space_group_name_H-M   'P 1'
#
loop_
_entity.id
_entity.type
_entity.pdbx_description
1 polymer ?
#
loop_
_entity_poly.entity_id
_entity_poly.type
_entity_poly.pdbx_seq_one_letter_code
_entity_poly.pdbx_strand_id
1 'polypeptide(L)'
;MQQNKFWFFCERELHDIARELQMALNLPRYERDYEDTWEWCESDSEEQDETGPYFNISREHNWEQGLNECPIILIIQNMNLPIDEIGSIISREFRVQVYYGQVSYERDGSYTYIVSKEWNR
;
A
#
# COMPACT_ATOMS: atom_id res chain seq x y z
N MET A 1 12.39 -7.02 -11.01
CA MET A 1 11.08 -7.63 -10.71
C MET A 1 10.00 -6.59 -10.92
N GLN A 2 8.80 -6.97 -11.38
CA GLN A 2 7.72 -6.01 -11.63
C GLN A 2 7.02 -5.66 -10.31
N GLN A 3 6.93 -4.37 -10.01
CA GLN A 3 6.17 -3.86 -8.87
C GLN A 3 4.72 -3.59 -9.28
N ASN A 4 3.79 -4.14 -8.52
CA ASN A 4 2.38 -3.79 -8.62
C ASN A 4 2.09 -2.70 -7.58
N LYS A 5 1.67 -1.52 -8.04
CA LYS A 5 1.40 -0.38 -7.16
C LYS A 5 -0.09 -0.07 -7.16
N PHE A 6 -0.65 -0.02 -5.96
CA PHE A 6 -2.03 0.38 -5.70
C PHE A 6 -2.03 1.64 -4.84
N TRP A 7 -3.06 2.46 -4.97
CA TRP A 7 -3.28 3.56 -4.03
C TRP A 7 -4.77 3.78 -3.79
N PHE A 8 -5.09 4.24 -2.59
CA PHE A 8 -6.45 4.51 -2.14
C PHE A 8 -6.42 5.47 -0.95
N PHE A 9 -7.56 6.08 -0.65
CA PHE A 9 -7.72 6.98 0.49
C PHE A 9 -8.55 6.28 1.56
N CYS A 10 -8.08 6.30 2.81
CA CYS A 10 -8.75 5.65 3.92
C CYS A 10 -8.47 6.39 5.22
N GLU A 11 -9.52 6.83 5.91
CA GLU A 11 -9.46 7.48 7.22
C GLU A 11 -9.33 6.45 8.34
N ARG A 12 -8.36 5.55 8.23
CA ARG A 12 -8.04 4.53 9.24
C ARG A 12 -6.53 4.49 9.48
N GLU A 13 -6.11 4.03 10.64
CA GLU A 13 -4.69 3.86 10.99
C GLU A 13 -4.01 2.87 10.02
N LEU A 14 -2.82 3.22 9.51
CA LEU A 14 -2.13 2.38 8.52
C LEU A 14 -1.80 1.00 9.08
N HIS A 15 -1.48 0.92 10.38
CA HIS A 15 -1.20 -0.36 11.03
C HIS A 15 -2.42 -1.31 11.05
N ASP A 16 -3.63 -0.78 11.27
CA ASP A 16 -4.85 -1.59 11.21
C ASP A 16 -5.13 -2.07 9.78
N ILE A 17 -4.90 -1.21 8.79
CA ILE A 17 -5.04 -1.54 7.36
C ILE A 17 -4.02 -2.62 6.97
N ALA A 18 -2.75 -2.46 7.37
CA ALA A 18 -1.68 -3.41 7.10
C ALA A 18 -2.00 -4.80 7.68
N ARG A 19 -2.52 -4.87 8.91
CA ARG A 19 -2.93 -6.13 9.55
C ARG A 19 -4.08 -6.79 8.79
N GLU A 20 -5.09 -6.03 8.39
CA GLU A 20 -6.24 -6.57 7.65
C GLU A 20 -5.84 -7.03 6.25
N LEU A 21 -4.97 -6.29 5.57
CA LEU A 21 -4.38 -6.70 4.29
C LEU A 21 -3.55 -7.97 4.42
N GLN A 22 -2.75 -8.08 5.48
CA GLN A 22 -1.96 -9.28 5.74
C GLN A 22 -2.85 -10.51 5.83
N MET A 23 -3.97 -10.42 6.54
CA MET A 23 -4.94 -11.52 6.64
C MET A 23 -5.67 -11.78 5.31
N ALA A 24 -6.12 -10.71 4.63
CA ALA A 24 -6.95 -10.82 3.43
C ALA A 24 -6.19 -11.33 2.20
N LEU A 25 -4.90 -10.95 2.08
CA LEU A 25 -4.05 -11.31 0.95
C LEU A 25 -3.01 -12.38 1.31
N ASN A 26 -3.02 -12.89 2.55
CA ASN A 26 -2.02 -13.83 3.08
C ASN A 26 -0.57 -13.32 2.86
N LEU A 27 -0.34 -12.05 3.22
CA LEU A 27 0.98 -11.40 3.10
C LEU A 27 1.94 -11.92 4.19
N PRO A 28 3.26 -11.82 3.96
CA PRO A 28 4.26 -12.17 4.98
C PRO A 28 4.14 -11.30 6.24
N ARG A 29 4.93 -11.66 7.25
CA ARG A 29 5.15 -10.79 8.41
C ARG A 29 5.81 -9.50 7.98
N TYR A 30 5.57 -8.45 8.77
CA TYR A 30 6.06 -7.12 8.49
C TYR A 30 6.54 -6.45 9.76
N GLU A 31 7.50 -5.54 9.57
CA GLU A 31 7.90 -4.56 10.55
C GLU A 31 7.11 -3.27 10.31
N ARG A 32 6.94 -2.49 11.38
CA ARG A 32 6.33 -1.16 11.32
C ARG A 32 7.38 -0.13 11.70
N ASP A 33 7.46 0.92 10.91
CA ASP A 33 8.17 2.14 11.27
C ASP A 33 7.23 3.35 11.22
N TYR A 34 7.54 4.34 12.05
CA TYR A 34 6.76 5.54 12.24
C TYR A 34 7.71 6.73 12.41
N GLU A 35 7.96 7.44 11.32
CA GLU A 35 8.80 8.64 11.27
C GLU A 35 7.96 9.93 11.35
N ASP A 36 8.64 11.07 11.48
CA ASP A 36 8.01 12.39 11.58
C ASP A 36 7.16 12.77 10.35
N THR A 37 7.44 12.19 9.18
CA THR A 37 6.75 12.52 7.91
C THR A 37 6.09 11.31 7.25
N TRP A 38 6.46 10.10 7.63
CA TRP A 38 6.03 8.87 6.98
C TRP A 38 5.74 7.79 8.00
N GLU A 39 4.68 7.03 7.77
CA GLU A 39 4.53 5.74 8.42
C GLU A 39 4.48 4.63 7.35
N TRP A 40 5.10 3.49 7.65
CA TRP A 40 5.04 2.33 6.78
C TRP A 40 5.00 1.01 7.54
N CYS A 41 4.45 0.01 6.87
CA CYS A 41 4.58 -1.39 7.25
C CYS A 41 5.21 -2.11 6.06
N GLU A 42 6.34 -2.77 6.28
CA GLU A 42 7.13 -3.42 5.24
C GLU A 42 7.44 -4.86 5.61
N SER A 43 7.38 -5.74 4.61
CA SER A 43 7.70 -7.16 4.79
C SER A 43 9.05 -7.32 5.47
N ASP A 44 9.10 -8.19 6.48
CA ASP A 44 10.31 -8.44 7.26
C ASP A 44 11.42 -8.98 6.36
N SER A 45 12.60 -8.37 6.45
CA SER A 45 13.76 -8.74 5.65
C SER A 45 14.37 -10.09 6.05
N GLU A 46 14.18 -10.54 7.30
CA GLU A 46 14.73 -11.81 7.78
C GLU A 46 13.98 -13.04 7.24
N GLU A 47 12.72 -12.89 6.83
CA GLU A 47 11.90 -13.94 6.22
C GLU A 47 11.94 -13.92 4.67
N GLN A 48 12.73 -13.01 4.06
CA GLN A 48 12.78 -12.83 2.61
C GLN A 48 14.00 -13.48 1.95
N ASP A 49 13.79 -14.57 1.22
CA ASP A 49 14.61 -14.87 0.04
C ASP A 49 14.29 -13.84 -1.06
N GLU A 50 15.24 -13.50 -1.95
CA GLU A 50 15.06 -12.51 -3.04
C GLU A 50 13.86 -12.79 -3.99
N THR A 51 13.27 -13.98 -3.89
CA THR A 51 12.13 -14.45 -4.69
C THR A 51 10.82 -14.54 -3.92
N GLY A 52 10.85 -14.31 -2.61
CA GLY A 52 9.68 -14.36 -1.74
C GLY A 52 8.68 -13.22 -2.02
N PRO A 53 7.41 -13.39 -1.60
CA PRO A 53 6.41 -12.34 -1.67
C PRO A 53 6.88 -11.15 -0.82
N TYR A 54 6.73 -9.95 -1.37
CA TYR A 54 7.06 -8.71 -0.70
C TYR A 54 5.90 -7.75 -0.81
N PHE A 55 5.67 -7.00 0.27
CA PHE A 55 4.82 -5.83 0.28
C PHE A 55 5.39 -4.70 1.13
N ASN A 56 5.06 -3.49 0.72
CA ASN A 56 5.21 -2.27 1.49
C ASN A 56 3.89 -1.51 1.41
N ILE A 57 3.36 -1.10 2.55
CA ILE A 57 2.25 -0.16 2.64
C ILE A 57 2.75 1.07 3.38
N SER A 58 2.54 2.25 2.80
CA SER A 58 3.04 3.51 3.32
C SER A 58 2.01 4.62 3.17
N ARG A 59 2.10 5.61 4.05
CA ARG A 59 1.31 6.84 4.00
C ARG A 59 2.15 7.99 4.53
N GLU A 60 2.03 9.13 3.86
CA GLU A 60 2.60 10.38 4.36
C GLU A 60 1.77 10.88 5.54
N HIS A 61 2.43 11.29 6.62
CA HIS A 61 1.80 11.83 7.81
C HIS A 61 2.25 13.27 8.00
N ASN A 62 1.33 14.22 7.84
CA ASN A 62 1.56 15.59 8.27
C ASN A 62 0.84 15.85 9.60
N TRP A 63 1.64 15.93 10.67
CA TRP A 63 1.16 16.10 12.05
C TRP A 63 0.54 17.48 12.30
N GLU A 64 0.92 18.49 11.51
CA GLU A 64 0.35 19.84 11.58
C GLU A 64 -1.00 19.93 10.89
N GLN A 65 -1.24 19.10 9.88
CA GLN A 65 -2.43 19.20 9.02
C GLN A 65 -3.49 18.14 9.33
N GLY A 66 -3.18 17.11 10.12
CA GLY A 66 -4.16 16.06 10.50
C GLY A 66 -4.75 15.33 9.29
N LEU A 67 -3.98 15.22 8.21
CA LEU A 67 -4.51 14.81 6.90
C LEU A 67 -4.49 13.30 6.74
N ASN A 68 -5.65 12.69 6.97
CA ASN A 68 -6.03 11.45 6.30
C ASN A 68 -6.30 11.64 4.79
N GLU A 69 -6.00 12.83 4.25
CA GLU A 69 -6.15 13.18 2.83
C GLU A 69 -4.98 12.68 1.97
N CYS A 70 -3.88 12.20 2.56
CA CYS A 70 -2.80 11.59 1.79
C CYS A 70 -3.17 10.15 1.38
N PRO A 71 -2.88 9.75 0.13
CA PRO A 71 -3.17 8.40 -0.33
C PRO A 71 -2.27 7.40 0.40
N ILE A 72 -2.84 6.26 0.72
CA ILE A 72 -2.10 5.06 1.09
C ILE A 72 -1.54 4.46 -0.20
N ILE A 73 -0.24 4.17 -0.20
CA ILE A 73 0.45 3.51 -1.31
C ILE A 73 0.77 2.09 -0.88
N LEU A 74 0.34 1.12 -1.68
CA LEU A 74 0.63 -0.30 -1.49
C LEU A 74 1.47 -0.80 -2.67
N ILE A 75 2.65 -1.29 -2.39
CA ILE A 75 3.55 -1.93 -3.34
C ILE A 75 3.56 -3.42 -3.04
N ILE A 76 3.29 -4.24 -4.06
CA ILE A 76 3.33 -5.71 -3.96
C ILE A 76 4.26 -6.27 -5.04
N GLN A 77 5.07 -7.25 -4.67
CA GLN A 77 5.97 -7.99 -5.55
C GLN A 77 5.87 -9.49 -5.27
N ASN A 78 6.20 -10.32 -6.27
CA ASN A 78 6.33 -11.77 -6.16
C ASN A 78 5.13 -12.50 -5.51
N MET A 79 3.93 -11.92 -5.63
CA MET A 79 2.69 -12.53 -5.19
C MET A 79 2.05 -13.30 -6.33
N ASN A 80 1.65 -14.55 -6.08
CA ASN A 80 0.90 -15.37 -7.03
C ASN A 80 -0.61 -15.06 -6.96
N LEU A 81 -0.95 -13.76 -6.98
CA LEU A 81 -2.32 -13.27 -6.94
C LEU A 81 -2.53 -12.26 -8.07
N PRO A 82 -3.56 -12.42 -8.92
CA PRO A 82 -3.83 -11.48 -9.99
C PRO A 82 -4.11 -10.07 -9.46
N ILE A 83 -3.66 -9.03 -10.17
CA ILE A 83 -3.91 -7.63 -9.79
C ILE A 83 -5.40 -7.32 -9.61
N ASP A 84 -6.26 -7.99 -10.38
CA ASP A 84 -7.72 -7.85 -10.32
C ASP A 84 -8.31 -8.36 -9.02
N GLU A 85 -7.75 -9.43 -8.49
CA GLU A 85 -8.17 -10.01 -7.24
C GLU A 85 -7.68 -9.15 -6.06
N ILE A 86 -6.43 -8.69 -6.11
CA ILE A 86 -5.87 -7.76 -5.12
C ILE A 86 -6.73 -6.49 -5.04
N GLY A 87 -6.93 -5.80 -6.17
CA GLY A 87 -7.70 -4.55 -6.20
C GLY A 87 -9.15 -4.71 -5.72
N SER A 88 -9.79 -5.84 -6.08
CA SER A 88 -11.14 -6.18 -5.63
C SER A 88 -11.23 -6.45 -4.13
N ILE A 89 -10.26 -7.19 -3.57
CA ILE A 89 -10.17 -7.43 -2.12
C ILE A 89 -10.01 -6.11 -1.38
N ILE A 90 -9.05 -5.27 -1.77
CA ILE A 90 -8.82 -3.96 -1.12
C ILE A 90 -10.11 -3.11 -1.15
N SER A 91 -10.74 -3.01 -2.33
CA SER A 91 -11.97 -2.21 -2.48
C SER A 91 -13.07 -2.71 -1.56
N ARG A 92 -13.29 -4.03 -1.49
CA ARG A 92 -14.35 -4.62 -0.68
C ARG A 92 -14.10 -4.54 0.82
N GLU A 93 -12.89 -4.90 1.27
CA GLU A 93 -12.55 -4.94 2.71
C GLU A 93 -12.60 -3.54 3.32
N PHE A 94 -12.07 -2.54 2.61
CA PHE A 94 -12.01 -1.17 3.13
C PHE A 94 -13.16 -0.27 2.67
N ARG A 95 -13.97 -0.72 1.70
CA ARG A 95 -15.06 0.05 1.10
C ARG A 95 -14.57 1.37 0.49
N VAL A 96 -13.44 1.31 -0.20
CA VAL A 96 -12.74 2.46 -0.81
C VAL A 96 -12.61 2.25 -2.32
N GLN A 97 -12.49 3.34 -3.07
CA GLN A 97 -12.02 3.25 -4.45
C GLN A 97 -10.53 2.94 -4.44
N VAL A 98 -10.13 1.99 -5.28
CA VAL A 98 -8.73 1.55 -5.40
C VAL A 98 -8.25 1.81 -6.80
N TYR A 99 -7.06 2.38 -6.91
CA TYR A 99 -6.40 2.64 -8.16
C TYR A 99 -5.16 1.75 -8.28
N TYR A 100 -4.82 1.37 -9.51
CA TYR A 100 -3.62 0.63 -9.86
C TYR A 100 -2.95 1.28 -11.06
N GLY A 101 -1.62 1.28 -11.07
CA GLY A 101 -0.85 1.82 -12.18
C GLY A 101 0.54 2.27 -11.75
N GLN A 102 0.98 3.40 -12.29
CA GLN A 102 2.31 3.95 -11.99
C GLN A 102 2.22 5.00 -10.89
N VAL A 103 3.16 4.93 -9.96
CA VAL A 103 3.38 5.90 -8.89
C VAL A 103 4.84 6.31 -8.94
N SER A 104 5.09 7.60 -9.11
CA SER A 104 6.43 8.20 -9.13
C SER A 104 6.53 9.24 -8.03
N TYR A 105 7.67 9.26 -7.33
CA TYR A 105 8.01 10.30 -6.37
C TYR A 105 8.87 11.35 -7.05
N GLU A 106 8.42 12.59 -7.03
CA GLU A 106 9.05 13.72 -7.70
C GLU A 106 10.08 14.39 -6.79
N ARG A 107 10.98 15.17 -7.39
CA ARG A 107 12.07 15.84 -6.65
C ARG A 107 11.59 16.91 -5.66
N ASP A 108 10.38 17.41 -5.85
CA ASP A 108 9.76 18.42 -4.99
C ASP A 108 8.98 17.81 -3.81
N GLY A 109 9.03 16.48 -3.65
CA GLY A 109 8.33 15.76 -2.60
C GLY A 109 6.90 15.36 -2.95
N SER A 110 6.42 15.68 -4.16
CA SER A 110 5.08 15.28 -4.60
C SER A 110 5.06 13.90 -5.25
N TYR A 111 3.86 13.32 -5.36
CA TYR A 111 3.65 12.09 -6.11
C TYR A 111 2.88 12.37 -7.41
N THR A 112 3.28 11.68 -8.47
CA THR A 112 2.50 11.59 -9.70
C THR A 112 1.91 10.19 -9.85
N TYR A 113 0.65 10.14 -10.30
CA TYR A 113 -0.13 8.92 -10.43
C TYR A 113 -0.63 8.77 -11.87
N ILE A 114 -0.39 7.62 -12.48
CA ILE A 114 -0.97 7.25 -13.78
C ILE A 114 -1.83 6.02 -13.58
N VAL A 115 -3.15 6.20 -13.68
CA VAL A 115 -4.13 5.14 -13.52
C VAL A 115 -4.09 4.22 -14.75
N SER A 116 -3.83 2.94 -14.50
CA SER A 116 -3.99 1.86 -15.48
C SER A 116 -5.32 1.12 -15.28
N LYS A 117 -5.78 1.02 -14.03
CA LYS A 117 -7.03 0.34 -13.66
C LYS A 117 -7.57 0.89 -12.34
N GLU A 118 -8.87 0.78 -12.14
CA GLU A 118 -9.54 1.14 -10.89
C GLU A 118 -10.63 0.14 -10.52
N TRP A 119 -10.92 0.04 -9.21
CA TRP A 119 -12.01 -0.73 -8.64
C TRP A 119 -12.84 0.21 -7.76
N ASN A 120 -14.15 0.15 -7.95
CA ASN A 120 -15.10 0.98 -7.22
C ASN A 120 -15.67 0.26 -6.00
N ARG A 121 -16.18 1.05 -5.06
CA ARG A 121 -16.82 0.63 -3.80
C ARG A 121 -18.10 -0.17 -4.02
#